data_AF-A0A4Q1VCR1-F1
#
_entry.id   AF-A0A4Q1VCR1-F1
#
_cell.length_a   1.000
_cell.length_b   1.000
_cell.length_c   1.000
_cell.angle_alpha   90.00
_cell.angle_beta   90.00
_cell.angle_gamma   90.00
#
_symmetry.space_group_name_H-M   'P 1'
#
loop_
_entity.id
_entity.type
_entity.pdbx_description
1 polymer ?
#
loop_
_entity_poly.entity_id
_entity_poly.type
_entity_poly.pdbx_seq_one_letter_code
_entity_poly.pdbx_strand_id
1 'polypeptide(L)'
;MGLHVWTHSDMYTLAMTVTVRKPLDFRDIRTDIRARIRSLEDTSQRQQAEFVKAQEKAAAEHRQIMEGFKSAIDSYKRMLDLEEAMASHNMLDTRDKGGPAQTEVKIPVPVALPPLADFFVSKLAQNGPLTKEELREAAQAVGYFGEAGGGGRATHATLENIKRSKRVVLGDDGKFHASEMEKALL
;
A
#
# COMPACT_ATOMS: atom_id res chain seq x y z
N MET A 1 -47.09 95.70 -71.93
CA MET A 1 -46.54 95.79 -70.56
C MET A 1 -47.22 94.73 -69.71
N GLY A 2 -46.45 93.91 -69.01
CA GLY A 2 -46.97 92.87 -68.11
C GLY A 2 -46.14 91.60 -68.18
N LEU A 3 -44.95 91.63 -67.59
CA LEU A 3 -44.22 90.42 -67.21
C LEU A 3 -45.02 89.70 -66.13
N HIS A 4 -45.20 88.39 -66.25
CA HIS A 4 -45.23 87.53 -65.07
C HIS A 4 -44.32 86.33 -65.31
N VAL A 5 -43.24 86.37 -64.54
CA VAL A 5 -42.15 85.41 -64.47
C VAL A 5 -42.66 84.16 -63.76
N TRP A 6 -42.38 82.99 -64.34
CA TRP A 6 -42.55 81.70 -63.69
C TRP A 6 -41.49 81.56 -62.60
N THR A 7 -41.92 81.40 -61.35
CA THR A 7 -41.10 80.81 -60.29
C THR A 7 -41.89 79.66 -59.67
N HIS A 8 -41.70 78.46 -60.21
CA HIS A 8 -42.03 77.22 -59.52
C HIS A 8 -41.13 77.14 -58.27
N SER A 9 -41.70 77.43 -57.10
CA SER A 9 -41.12 77.03 -55.83
C SER A 9 -41.39 75.54 -55.65
N ASP A 10 -40.52 74.70 -56.21
CA ASP A 10 -40.44 73.29 -55.83
C ASP A 10 -39.88 73.22 -54.41
N MET A 11 -40.78 73.14 -53.44
CA MET A 11 -40.45 72.75 -52.08
C MET A 11 -40.01 71.29 -52.08
N TYR A 12 -38.70 71.06 -51.97
CA TYR A 12 -38.13 69.75 -51.68
C TYR A 12 -38.72 69.22 -50.37
N THR A 13 -39.65 68.28 -50.47
CA THR A 13 -40.12 67.51 -49.32
C THR A 13 -39.10 66.39 -49.10
N LEU A 14 -38.11 66.64 -48.24
CA LEU A 14 -37.11 65.66 -47.87
C LEU A 14 -37.80 64.59 -47.00
N ALA A 15 -38.23 63.48 -47.62
CA ALA A 15 -38.74 62.32 -46.90
C ALA A 15 -37.62 61.71 -46.06
N MET A 16 -37.59 62.07 -44.78
CA MET A 16 -36.61 61.60 -43.80
C MET A 16 -36.94 60.14 -43.46
N THR A 17 -36.29 59.20 -44.14
CA THR A 17 -36.45 57.77 -43.88
C THR A 17 -35.72 57.39 -42.59
N VAL A 18 -36.47 57.22 -41.51
CA VAL A 18 -35.94 56.70 -40.24
C VAL A 18 -35.68 55.21 -40.42
N THR A 19 -34.42 54.85 -40.61
CA THR A 19 -33.99 53.45 -40.57
C THR A 19 -33.95 52.98 -39.12
N VAL A 20 -35.01 52.30 -38.68
CA VAL A 20 -35.02 51.60 -37.39
C VAL A 20 -34.06 50.42 -37.49
N ARG A 21 -32.86 50.57 -36.92
CA ARG A 21 -31.90 49.46 -36.80
C ARG A 21 -32.49 48.44 -35.82
N LYS A 22 -32.60 47.18 -36.26
CA LYS A 22 -32.94 46.06 -35.35
C LYS A 22 -31.95 46.06 -34.18
N PRO A 23 -32.42 45.91 -32.92
CA PRO A 23 -31.50 45.75 -31.81
C PRO A 23 -30.65 44.51 -32.04
N LEU A 24 -29.34 44.61 -31.75
CA LEU A 24 -28.45 43.45 -31.77
C LEU A 24 -28.96 42.43 -30.74
N ASP A 25 -29.27 41.23 -31.23
CA ASP A 25 -29.65 40.10 -30.39
C ASP A 25 -28.39 39.56 -29.71
N PHE A 26 -27.97 40.21 -28.63
CA PHE A 26 -26.87 39.74 -27.81
C PHE A 26 -27.35 38.48 -27.10
N ARG A 27 -26.82 37.32 -27.51
CA ARG A 27 -27.03 36.02 -26.84
C ARG A 27 -26.89 36.21 -25.33
N ASP A 28 -27.92 35.87 -24.56
CA ASP A 28 -27.93 36.11 -23.10
C ASP A 28 -26.92 35.22 -22.36
N ILE A 29 -25.68 35.71 -22.29
CA ILE A 29 -24.55 35.02 -21.63
C ILE A 29 -24.80 34.78 -20.14
N ARG A 30 -25.77 35.47 -19.51
CA ARG A 30 -26.09 35.24 -18.09
C ARG A 30 -26.63 33.84 -17.87
N THR A 31 -27.36 33.29 -18.85
CA THR A 31 -27.87 31.93 -18.80
C THR A 31 -26.74 30.91 -18.88
N ASP A 32 -25.77 31.15 -19.77
CA ASP A 32 -24.58 30.31 -19.93
C ASP A 32 -23.68 30.36 -18.67
N ILE A 33 -23.44 31.56 -18.14
CA ILE A 33 -22.67 31.76 -16.90
C ILE A 33 -23.35 31.04 -15.72
N ARG A 34 -24.68 31.15 -15.57
CA ARG A 34 -25.42 30.43 -14.52
C ARG A 34 -25.33 28.92 -14.68
N ALA A 35 -25.41 28.41 -15.91
CA ALA A 35 -25.25 26.98 -16.18
C ALA A 35 -23.83 26.51 -15.84
N ARG A 36 -22.81 27.32 -16.14
CA ARG A 36 -21.43 27.01 -15.81
C ARG A 36 -21.17 27.04 -14.30
N ILE A 37 -21.72 28.01 -13.58
CA ILE A 37 -21.65 28.08 -12.11
C ILE A 37 -22.23 26.80 -11.50
N ARG A 38 -23.45 26.40 -11.90
CA ARG A 38 -24.06 25.15 -11.41
C ARG A 38 -23.20 23.92 -11.70
N SER A 39 -22.66 23.82 -12.92
CA SER A 39 -21.78 22.70 -13.27
C SER A 39 -20.50 22.67 -12.42
N LEU A 40 -19.94 23.82 -12.05
CA LEU A 40 -18.77 23.91 -11.19
C LEU A 40 -19.12 23.60 -9.73
N GLU A 41 -20.25 24.09 -9.24
CA GLU A 41 -20.78 23.77 -7.91
C GLU A 41 -21.02 22.26 -7.77
N ASP A 42 -21.68 21.63 -8.75
CA ASP A 42 -21.90 20.18 -8.78
C ASP A 42 -20.58 19.40 -8.78
N THR A 43 -19.59 19.86 -9.55
CA THR A 43 -18.27 19.21 -9.61
C THR A 43 -17.54 19.37 -8.28
N SER A 44 -17.58 20.55 -7.67
CA SER A 44 -16.99 20.83 -6.37
C SER A 44 -17.63 19.96 -5.29
N GLN A 45 -18.95 19.83 -5.29
CA GLN A 45 -19.66 18.96 -4.34
C GLN A 45 -19.30 17.48 -4.52
N ARG A 46 -19.20 16.99 -5.76
CA ARG A 46 -18.75 15.61 -6.03
C ARG A 46 -17.35 15.36 -5.51
N GLN A 47 -16.41 16.25 -5.82
CA GLN A 47 -15.03 16.13 -5.34
C GLN A 47 -14.94 16.20 -3.82
N GLN A 48 -15.74 17.07 -3.19
CA GLN A 48 -15.80 17.14 -1.73
C GLN A 48 -16.35 15.86 -1.11
N ALA A 49 -17.40 15.27 -1.71
CA ALA A 49 -17.95 13.99 -1.25
C ALA A 49 -16.94 12.83 -1.42
N GLU A 50 -16.20 12.81 -2.54
CA GLU A 50 -15.13 11.83 -2.76
C GLU A 50 -14.00 12.00 -1.74
N PHE A 51 -13.59 13.24 -1.45
CA PHE A 51 -12.56 13.53 -0.45
C PHE A 51 -12.98 13.06 0.95
N VAL A 52 -14.21 13.38 1.37
CA VAL A 52 -14.74 12.93 2.68
C VAL A 52 -14.79 11.41 2.74
N LYS A 53 -15.25 10.74 1.68
CA LYS A 53 -15.28 9.28 1.61
C LYS A 53 -13.87 8.67 1.68
N ALA A 54 -12.88 9.28 1.02
CA ALA A 54 -11.49 8.84 1.10
C ALA A 54 -10.91 9.05 2.50
N GLN A 55 -11.21 10.19 3.13
CA GLN A 55 -10.79 10.51 4.50
C GLN A 55 -11.38 9.51 5.50
N GLU A 56 -12.66 9.17 5.38
CA GLU A 56 -13.31 8.17 6.24
C GLU A 56 -12.69 6.79 6.10
N LYS A 57 -12.37 6.36 4.87
CA LYS A 57 -11.67 5.09 4.60
C LYS A 57 -10.28 5.07 5.22
N ALA A 58 -9.48 6.10 4.97
CA ALA A 58 -8.14 6.22 5.55
C ALA A 58 -8.19 6.24 7.09
N ALA A 59 -9.18 6.93 7.67
CA ALA A 59 -9.39 6.95 9.11
C ALA A 59 -9.81 5.57 9.66
N ALA A 60 -10.63 4.82 8.92
CA ALA A 60 -11.03 3.45 9.29
C ALA A 60 -9.84 2.48 9.26
N GLU A 61 -9.04 2.51 8.20
CA GLU A 61 -7.82 1.70 8.07
C GLU A 61 -6.84 2.02 9.20
N HIS A 62 -6.60 3.30 9.46
CA HIS A 62 -5.74 3.73 10.56
C HIS A 62 -6.26 3.24 11.92
N ARG A 63 -7.58 3.32 12.16
CA ARG A 63 -8.19 2.78 13.39
C ARG A 63 -7.96 1.28 13.52
N GLN A 64 -8.15 0.52 12.45
CA GLN A 64 -7.95 -0.93 12.45
C GLN A 64 -6.50 -1.31 12.76
N ILE A 65 -5.53 -0.61 12.17
CA ILE A 65 -4.10 -0.80 12.45
C ILE A 65 -3.80 -0.50 13.93
N MET A 66 -4.29 0.63 14.43
CA MET A 66 -4.10 1.02 15.83
C MET A 66 -4.75 0.06 16.82
N GLU A 67 -5.91 -0.51 16.47
CA GLU A 67 -6.56 -1.55 17.27
C GLU A 67 -5.74 -2.85 17.28
N GLY A 68 -5.18 -3.24 16.13
CA GLY A 68 -4.24 -4.35 16.04
C GLY A 68 -3.03 -4.17 16.97
N PHE A 69 -2.39 -3.01 16.91
CA PHE A 69 -1.27 -2.68 17.81
C PHE A 69 -1.68 -2.66 19.28
N LYS A 70 -2.85 -2.10 19.63
CA LYS A 70 -3.36 -2.14 21.00
C LYS A 70 -3.57 -3.56 21.50
N SER A 71 -4.18 -4.43 20.68
CA SER A 71 -4.39 -5.83 21.07
C SER A 71 -3.07 -6.57 21.27
N ALA A 72 -2.05 -6.28 20.46
CA ALA A 72 -0.72 -6.85 20.60
C ALA A 72 -0.05 -6.35 21.88
N ILE A 73 -0.14 -5.05 22.19
CA ILE A 73 0.36 -4.51 23.46
C ILE A 73 -0.33 -5.19 24.64
N ASP A 74 -1.64 -5.37 24.58
CA ASP A 74 -2.39 -6.01 25.67
C ASP A 74 -2.05 -7.50 25.81
N SER A 75 -1.77 -8.21 24.72
CA SER A 75 -1.31 -9.60 24.80
C SER A 75 0.09 -9.69 25.43
N TYR A 76 1.02 -8.82 25.04
CA TYR A 76 2.35 -8.76 25.67
C TYR A 76 2.28 -8.41 27.15
N LYS A 77 1.41 -7.47 27.55
CA LYS A 77 1.18 -7.15 28.96
C LYS A 77 0.70 -8.37 29.74
N ARG A 78 -0.30 -9.11 29.22
CA ARG A 78 -0.79 -10.34 29.87
C ARG A 78 0.30 -11.41 29.98
N MET A 79 1.15 -11.57 28.98
CA MET A 79 2.28 -12.50 29.06
C MET A 79 3.26 -12.08 30.15
N LEU A 80 3.56 -10.79 30.26
CA LEU A 80 4.42 -10.26 31.31
C LEU A 80 3.80 -10.44 32.71
N ASP A 81 2.50 -10.19 32.87
CA ASP A 81 1.78 -10.44 34.12
C ASP A 81 1.81 -11.93 34.51
N LEU A 82 1.69 -12.84 33.54
CA LEU A 82 1.80 -14.29 33.75
C LEU A 82 3.22 -14.70 34.13
N GLU A 83 4.25 -14.16 33.49
CA GLU A 83 5.64 -14.41 33.85
C GLU A 83 5.96 -13.91 35.26
N GLU A 84 5.47 -12.72 35.64
CA GLU A 84 5.64 -12.17 36.98
C GLU A 84 4.90 -13.01 38.04
N ALA A 85 3.69 -13.49 37.72
CA ALA A 85 2.95 -14.42 38.56
C ALA A 85 3.65 -15.77 38.69
N MET A 86 4.23 -16.31 37.61
CA MET A 86 4.99 -17.57 37.64
C MET A 86 6.33 -17.41 38.37
N ALA A 87 7.01 -16.28 38.23
CA ALA A 87 8.26 -16.00 38.92
C ALA A 87 8.05 -15.87 40.43
N SER A 88 6.96 -15.21 40.84
CA SER A 88 6.58 -15.13 42.26
C SER A 88 6.09 -16.48 42.81
N HIS A 89 5.45 -17.33 41.99
CA HIS A 89 5.06 -18.69 42.38
C HIS A 89 6.28 -19.64 42.48
N ASN A 90 7.20 -19.62 41.52
CA ASN A 90 8.42 -20.45 41.51
C ASN A 90 9.42 -20.11 42.64
N MET A 91 9.39 -18.89 43.17
CA MET A 91 10.19 -18.49 44.34
C MET A 91 9.71 -19.14 45.66
N LEU A 92 8.49 -19.69 45.71
CA LEU A 92 7.97 -20.39 46.89
C LEU A 92 8.25 -21.91 46.87
N ASP A 93 8.45 -22.51 45.69
CA ASP A 93 8.58 -23.97 45.51
C ASP A 93 10.02 -24.47 45.32
N THR A 94 11.06 -23.63 45.47
CA THR A 94 12.47 -24.06 45.33
C THR A 94 13.08 -24.71 46.58
N ARG A 95 12.29 -25.54 47.27
CA ARG A 95 12.76 -26.54 48.24
C ARG A 95 11.84 -27.76 48.17
N ASP A 96 11.94 -28.56 47.13
CA ASP A 96 12.15 -30.02 47.21
C ASP A 96 11.97 -30.69 45.83
N LYS A 97 13.00 -31.44 45.42
CA LYS A 97 13.01 -32.57 44.48
C LYS A 97 13.06 -32.34 42.97
N GLY A 98 13.84 -33.22 42.34
CA GLY A 98 14.22 -33.19 40.94
C GLY A 98 13.10 -33.56 39.97
N GLY A 99 13.38 -33.39 38.68
CA GLY A 99 12.45 -33.62 37.57
C GLY A 99 11.92 -35.06 37.49
N PRO A 100 11.05 -35.40 36.50
CA PRO A 100 10.96 -34.86 35.14
C PRO A 100 9.51 -34.54 34.68
N ALA A 101 9.34 -34.32 33.36
CA ALA A 101 8.10 -34.13 32.59
C ALA A 101 7.71 -32.68 32.29
N GLN A 102 8.29 -32.15 31.20
CA GLN A 102 7.73 -31.01 30.48
C GLN A 102 6.45 -31.49 29.77
N THR A 103 5.30 -31.10 30.31
CA THR A 103 4.03 -31.20 29.59
C THR A 103 3.99 -30.04 28.59
N GLU A 104 4.30 -30.33 27.32
CA GLU A 104 4.21 -29.38 26.21
C GLU A 104 2.77 -28.85 26.08
N VAL A 105 2.54 -27.62 26.52
CA VAL A 105 1.35 -26.86 26.11
C VAL A 105 1.71 -26.16 24.80
N LYS A 106 1.18 -26.68 23.69
CA LYS A 106 1.27 -26.09 22.34
C LYS A 106 0.54 -24.74 22.31
N ILE A 107 1.28 -23.66 22.57
CA ILE A 107 0.89 -22.30 22.20
C ILE A 107 1.56 -22.01 20.85
N PRO A 108 0.83 -21.58 19.79
CA PRO A 108 1.47 -21.19 18.54
C PRO A 108 2.18 -19.85 18.73
N VAL A 109 3.41 -19.89 19.20
CA VAL A 109 4.39 -18.80 19.08
C VAL A 109 4.54 -18.51 17.58
N PRO A 110 4.57 -17.23 17.12
CA PRO A 110 5.09 -16.95 15.79
C PRO A 110 6.53 -17.45 15.80
N VAL A 111 6.74 -18.64 15.24
CA VAL A 111 8.04 -19.29 15.15
C VAL A 111 8.98 -18.25 14.57
N ALA A 112 9.91 -17.75 15.41
CA ALA A 112 10.94 -16.84 14.94
C ALA A 112 11.58 -17.56 13.77
N LEU A 113 11.36 -17.04 12.56
CA LEU A 113 11.86 -17.65 11.35
C LEU A 113 13.37 -17.85 11.56
N PRO A 114 13.89 -19.09 11.42
CA PRO A 114 15.32 -19.31 11.58
C PRO A 114 16.07 -18.36 10.64
N PRO A 115 17.31 -17.95 10.95
CA PRO A 115 18.08 -17.11 10.05
C PRO A 115 18.03 -17.65 8.60
N LEU A 116 17.89 -16.77 7.61
CA LEU A 116 17.72 -17.17 6.20
C LEU A 116 18.82 -18.14 5.71
N ALA A 117 20.02 -18.02 6.28
CA ALA A 117 21.12 -18.95 6.07
C ALA A 117 20.78 -20.38 6.52
N ASP A 118 20.28 -20.54 7.75
CA ASP A 118 19.93 -21.85 8.32
C ASP A 118 18.72 -22.46 7.63
N PHE A 119 17.77 -21.62 7.19
CA PHE A 119 16.67 -22.04 6.34
C PHE A 119 17.16 -22.62 5.01
N PHE A 120 18.08 -21.93 4.31
CA PHE A 120 18.61 -22.46 3.06
C PHE A 120 19.38 -23.77 3.24
N VAL A 121 20.20 -23.90 4.27
CA VAL A 121 20.95 -25.15 4.46
C VAL A 121 20.02 -26.30 4.84
N SER A 122 19.06 -26.09 5.74
CA SER A 122 18.05 -27.12 6.06
C SER A 122 17.20 -27.49 4.85
N LYS A 123 16.83 -26.52 4.01
CA LYS A 123 16.06 -26.79 2.80
C LYS A 123 16.86 -27.60 1.77
N LEU A 124 18.14 -27.32 1.61
CA LEU A 124 19.04 -28.08 0.75
C LEU A 124 19.36 -29.48 1.29
N ALA A 125 19.37 -29.65 2.61
CA ALA A 125 19.52 -30.96 3.24
C ALA A 125 18.27 -31.84 3.07
N GLN A 126 17.07 -31.24 3.17
CA GLN A 126 15.79 -31.95 3.07
C GLN A 126 15.37 -32.25 1.63
N ASN A 127 15.50 -31.29 0.72
CA ASN A 127 14.98 -31.39 -0.64
C ASN A 127 16.05 -31.76 -1.67
N GLY A 128 17.32 -31.83 -1.26
CA GLY A 128 18.45 -32.05 -2.15
C GLY A 128 18.86 -30.78 -2.90
N PRO A 129 19.58 -30.91 -4.03
CA PRO A 129 20.15 -29.77 -4.72
C PRO A 129 19.09 -28.90 -5.40
N LEU A 130 19.09 -27.62 -5.04
CA LEU A 130 18.15 -26.61 -5.55
C LEU A 130 18.90 -25.46 -6.21
N THR A 131 18.26 -24.86 -7.21
CA THR A 131 18.71 -23.62 -7.86
C THR A 131 18.48 -22.42 -6.94
N LYS A 132 19.15 -21.31 -7.24
CA LYS A 132 18.99 -20.05 -6.51
C LYS A 132 17.55 -19.54 -6.56
N GLU A 133 16.88 -19.73 -7.69
CA GLU A 133 15.52 -19.28 -7.95
C GLU A 133 14.52 -20.12 -7.14
N GLU A 134 14.70 -21.43 -7.08
CA GLU A 134 13.90 -22.32 -6.22
C GLU A 134 14.07 -22.01 -4.74
N LEU A 135 15.29 -21.70 -4.28
CA LEU A 135 15.54 -21.27 -2.90
C LEU A 135 14.89 -19.92 -2.59
N ARG A 136 14.89 -18.98 -3.55
CA ARG A 136 14.20 -17.70 -3.40
C ARG A 136 12.69 -17.89 -3.25
N GLU A 137 12.08 -18.72 -4.09
CA GLU A 137 10.65 -19.02 -4.04
C GLU A 137 10.28 -19.73 -2.74
N ALA A 138 11.11 -20.66 -2.27
CA ALA A 138 10.91 -21.30 -0.98
C ALA A 138 10.99 -20.31 0.19
N ALA A 139 11.93 -19.36 0.17
CA ALA A 139 12.03 -18.32 1.19
C ALA A 139 10.87 -17.32 1.13
N GLN A 140 10.38 -16.99 -0.07
CA GLN A 140 9.21 -16.14 -0.24
C GLN A 140 7.93 -16.82 0.28
N ALA A 141 7.74 -18.11 -0.02
CA ALA A 141 6.60 -18.89 0.47
C ALA A 141 6.54 -18.98 2.00
N VAL A 142 7.70 -18.93 2.65
CA VAL A 142 7.83 -18.95 4.12
C VAL A 142 7.79 -17.54 4.74
N GLY A 143 7.75 -16.49 3.92
CA GLY A 143 7.58 -15.11 4.37
C GLY A 143 8.88 -14.36 4.69
N TYR A 144 10.04 -14.87 4.28
CA TYR A 144 11.32 -14.13 4.41
C TYR A 144 11.37 -12.90 3.50
N PHE A 145 10.61 -12.91 2.42
CA PHE A 145 10.48 -11.80 1.49
C PHE A 145 9.01 -11.40 1.40
N GLY A 146 8.73 -10.09 1.42
CA GLY A 146 7.37 -9.58 1.23
C GLY A 146 6.81 -9.91 -0.16
N GLU A 147 5.48 -9.82 -0.32
CA GLU A 147 4.76 -10.21 -1.56
C GLU A 147 5.26 -9.52 -2.83
N ALA A 148 5.91 -8.37 -2.72
CA ALA A 148 6.41 -7.57 -3.84
C ALA A 148 7.76 -8.07 -4.41
N GLY A 149 7.85 -9.33 -4.81
CA GLY A 149 8.93 -9.88 -5.67
C GLY A 149 10.38 -9.59 -5.23
N GLY A 150 10.57 -9.21 -3.96
CA GLY A 150 11.83 -8.76 -3.40
C GLY A 150 12.67 -9.93 -2.92
N GLY A 151 13.96 -9.71 -2.72
CA GLY A 151 14.83 -10.71 -2.09
C GLY A 151 15.85 -11.38 -3.00
N GLY A 152 15.91 -11.05 -4.30
CA GLY A 152 16.96 -11.59 -5.19
C GLY A 152 18.38 -11.23 -4.74
N ARG A 153 18.60 -9.98 -4.31
CA ARG A 153 19.89 -9.52 -3.76
C ARG A 153 20.19 -10.15 -2.40
N ALA A 154 19.18 -10.27 -1.54
CA ALA A 154 19.32 -10.88 -0.21
C ALA A 154 19.63 -12.38 -0.32
N THR A 155 18.91 -13.10 -1.18
CA THR A 155 19.16 -14.52 -1.50
C THR A 155 20.58 -14.72 -2.02
N HIS A 156 21.02 -13.90 -2.98
CA HIS A 156 22.38 -13.97 -3.51
C HIS A 156 23.44 -13.69 -2.43
N ALA A 157 23.26 -12.63 -1.63
CA ALA A 157 24.20 -12.28 -0.56
C ALA A 157 24.29 -13.38 0.50
N THR A 158 23.17 -13.98 0.88
CA THR A 158 23.14 -15.09 1.85
C THR A 158 23.77 -16.35 1.28
N LEU A 159 23.50 -16.69 0.02
CA LEU A 159 24.14 -17.84 -0.65
C LEU A 159 25.66 -17.68 -0.74
N GLU A 160 26.14 -16.48 -1.06
CA GLU A 160 27.58 -16.17 -1.05
C GLU A 160 28.19 -16.27 0.35
N ASN A 161 27.47 -15.83 1.38
CA ASN A 161 27.92 -15.94 2.77
C ASN A 161 28.03 -17.41 3.22
N ILE A 162 26.98 -18.21 2.99
CA ILE A 162 26.99 -19.62 3.40
C ILE A 162 27.97 -20.46 2.59
N LYS A 163 28.19 -20.12 1.31
CA LYS A 163 29.25 -20.70 0.47
C LYS A 163 30.65 -20.38 1.00
N ARG A 164 30.92 -19.13 1.40
CA ARG A 164 32.19 -18.74 2.04
C ARG A 164 32.42 -19.47 3.35
N SER A 165 31.37 -19.71 4.13
CA SER A 165 31.42 -20.49 5.37
C SER A 165 31.50 -22.01 5.15
N LYS A 166 31.57 -22.49 3.89
CA LYS A 166 31.63 -23.92 3.50
C LYS A 166 30.43 -24.77 3.97
N ARG A 167 29.29 -24.13 4.26
CA ARG A 167 28.03 -24.79 4.62
C ARG A 167 27.27 -25.31 3.40
N VAL A 168 27.52 -24.71 2.23
CA VAL A 168 26.90 -25.05 0.94
C VAL A 168 27.96 -25.04 -0.17
N VAL A 169 27.83 -25.95 -1.14
CA VAL A 169 28.69 -26.06 -2.33
C VAL A 169 27.86 -25.83 -3.59
N LEU A 170 28.40 -25.10 -4.56
CA LEU A 170 27.78 -24.96 -5.89
C LEU A 170 28.27 -26.11 -6.77
N GLY A 171 27.35 -26.92 -7.28
CA GLY A 171 27.62 -27.99 -8.23
C GLY A 171 27.84 -27.47 -9.65
N ASP A 172 28.44 -28.30 -10.49
CA ASP A 172 28.72 -27.98 -11.91
C ASP A 172 27.43 -27.80 -12.74
N ASP A 173 26.29 -28.25 -12.21
CA ASP A 173 24.95 -28.09 -12.76
C ASP A 173 24.29 -26.74 -12.40
N GLY A 174 25.00 -25.87 -11.67
CA GLY A 174 24.49 -24.57 -11.22
C GLY A 174 23.54 -24.67 -10.02
N LYS A 175 23.43 -25.84 -9.37
CA LYS A 175 22.61 -26.04 -8.17
C LYS A 175 23.44 -25.98 -6.90
N PHE A 176 22.81 -25.57 -5.81
CA PHE A 176 23.42 -25.52 -4.50
C PHE A 176 23.19 -26.84 -3.76
N HIS A 177 24.22 -27.37 -3.12
CA HIS A 177 24.20 -28.59 -2.32
C HIS A 177 24.54 -28.27 -0.87
N ALA A 178 23.85 -28.87 0.09
CA ALA A 178 24.30 -28.86 1.48
C ALA A 178 25.66 -29.57 1.59
N SER A 179 26.59 -28.97 2.34
CA SER A 179 27.89 -29.56 2.61
C SER A 179 27.75 -30.85 3.42
N GLU A 180 28.62 -31.83 3.17
CA GLU A 180 28.64 -33.12 3.89
C GLU A 180 28.79 -32.94 5.42
N MET A 181 29.40 -31.84 5.87
CA MET A 181 29.48 -31.50 7.30
C MET A 181 28.12 -31.10 7.93
N GLU A 182 27.22 -30.49 7.15
CA GLU A 182 25.88 -30.10 7.63
C GLU A 182 24.89 -31.26 7.52
N LYS A 183 25.04 -32.15 6.53
CA LYS A 183 24.24 -33.38 6.45
C LYS A 183 24.44 -34.33 7.63
N ALA A 184 25.55 -34.22 8.34
CA ALA A 184 25.86 -35.03 9.53
C ALA A 184 25.34 -34.43 10.85
N LEU A 185 24.84 -33.18 10.84
CA LEU A 185 24.37 -32.44 12.02
C LEU A 185 22.84 -32.26 12.06
N LEU A 186 22.13 -32.69 11.01
CA LEU A 186 20.67 -32.72 10.87
C LEU A 186 20.16 -34.15 10.98
#